data_AF-A0A959BJM6-F1
#
_entry.id   AF-A0A959BJM6-F1
#
_cell.length_a   1.000
_cell.length_b   1.000
_cell.length_c   1.000
_cell.angle_alpha   90.00
_cell.angle_beta   90.00
_cell.angle_gamma   90.00
#
_symmetry.space_group_name_H-M   'P 1'
#
loop_
_entity.id
_entity.type
_entity.pdbx_description
1 polymer ?
#
loop_
_entity_poly.entity_id
_entity_poly.type
_entity_poly.pdbx_seq_one_letter_code
_entity_poly.pdbx_strand_id
1 'polypeptide(L)'
;MYNKTPGVFVQEISTLPPSVAQVETAIPAFIGYTGKATDVNGDAVTTFPYVSRIKSYNEFTERFGRALQAISTVTVSGSDNALTPITESDLALNFRMDYAMQLYFANGGGPCYICVIDDYSGASTGAASLTEHTDGLALVGKEDEPTILLFPDALRIVTDPLDTSDYYNLYIAALDQCADLGDRIVLIDPYAENGTEAFSTIESTFRNGIGNNNLKYGITYYPYLRTNLTYYYDENAITINGLPGATRLRWTDDPVDEIQSAYHSFNDVYHNVNAALSKHRVMLPPSAALAGIYAFVDRTRGVWKAPANVSLNSVQKPMVDIDNEDQRDMNVAASGKSVNAIRNFSGKGVLVWGARTLAGNDNEWRYVPVRRFFNMAEESIKKATFQFVFEPNDANTWVKVRAMIENFLLLQWRAGALAGATPEEAFYVRVGLGTTMTALDILEGRMNVEIGMAVVRPAEFIILKFSHKMQES
;
A
#
# COMPACT_ATOMS: atom_id res chain seq x y z
N MET A 1 -16.79 -4.31 47.88
CA MET A 1 -17.25 -4.33 49.29
C MET A 1 -17.31 -5.77 49.78
N TYR A 2 -16.21 -6.40 50.14
CA TYR A 2 -16.27 -7.70 50.82
C TYR A 2 -15.07 -7.81 51.77
N ASN A 3 -15.36 -8.01 53.05
CA ASN A 3 -14.53 -8.60 54.12
C ASN A 3 -14.90 -8.00 55.50
N LYS A 4 -16.13 -8.24 55.98
CA LYS A 4 -16.53 -7.94 57.37
C LYS A 4 -17.31 -9.05 58.09
N THR A 5 -17.43 -10.25 57.50
CA THR A 5 -18.16 -11.36 58.15
C THR A 5 -17.49 -12.70 57.85
N PRO A 6 -17.30 -13.58 58.87
CA PRO A 6 -16.83 -14.95 58.66
C PRO A 6 -17.89 -15.79 57.93
N GLY A 7 -17.49 -16.48 56.86
CA GLY A 7 -18.36 -17.35 56.06
C GLY A 7 -17.59 -18.11 54.97
N VAL A 8 -18.26 -19.06 54.29
CA VAL A 8 -17.75 -19.71 53.07
C VAL A 8 -18.24 -18.91 51.87
N PHE A 9 -17.33 -18.46 51.01
CA PHE A 9 -17.63 -17.66 49.83
C PHE A 9 -17.26 -18.44 48.57
N VAL A 10 -18.15 -18.43 47.59
CA VAL A 10 -17.88 -18.93 46.24
C VAL A 10 -17.55 -17.72 45.38
N GLN A 11 -16.35 -17.71 44.80
CA GLN A 11 -15.91 -16.72 43.85
C GLN A 11 -15.72 -17.40 42.50
N GLU A 12 -16.38 -16.89 41.45
CA GLU A 12 -16.03 -17.26 40.09
C GLU A 12 -14.69 -16.61 39.76
N ILE A 13 -13.62 -17.40 39.87
CA ILE A 13 -12.32 -17.04 39.34
C ILE A 13 -12.39 -17.35 37.85
N SER A 14 -12.37 -16.32 37.00
CA SER A 14 -12.17 -16.54 35.58
C SER A 14 -10.82 -17.22 35.37
N THR A 15 -10.85 -18.49 34.95
CA THR A 15 -9.65 -19.29 34.64
C THR A 15 -9.26 -19.20 33.17
N LEU A 16 -9.92 -18.34 32.39
CA LEU A 16 -9.56 -18.17 30.99
C LEU A 16 -8.14 -17.62 30.93
N PRO A 17 -7.19 -18.36 30.32
CA PRO A 17 -5.82 -17.88 30.22
C PRO A 17 -5.80 -16.62 29.35
N PRO A 18 -4.92 -15.64 29.66
CA PRO A 18 -4.70 -14.51 28.78
C PRO A 18 -4.21 -15.03 27.42
N SER A 19 -4.68 -14.42 26.34
CA SER A 19 -4.42 -14.84 24.97
C SER A 19 -3.93 -13.66 24.14
N VAL A 20 -3.05 -13.92 23.19
CA VAL A 20 -2.69 -12.92 22.17
C VAL A 20 -3.76 -12.91 21.09
N ALA A 21 -4.41 -11.76 20.91
CA ALA A 21 -5.23 -11.52 19.72
C ALA A 21 -4.33 -11.06 18.58
N GLN A 22 -4.48 -11.67 17.41
CA GLN A 22 -3.75 -11.27 16.22
C GLN A 22 -4.25 -9.90 15.73
N VAL A 23 -3.31 -8.98 15.46
CA VAL A 23 -3.63 -7.68 14.85
C VAL A 23 -3.87 -7.83 13.34
N GLU A 24 -4.58 -6.84 12.79
CA GLU A 24 -4.78 -6.72 11.34
C GLU A 24 -3.43 -6.49 10.62
N THR A 25 -3.26 -7.08 9.44
CA THR A 25 -1.95 -7.16 8.77
C THR A 25 -1.82 -6.32 7.51
N ALA A 26 -2.94 -5.90 6.92
CA ALA A 26 -2.99 -5.18 5.65
C ALA A 26 -4.04 -4.06 5.68
N ILE A 27 -3.86 -3.10 6.58
CA ILE A 27 -4.64 -1.86 6.61
C ILE A 27 -3.75 -0.74 6.08
N PRO A 28 -3.91 -0.35 4.80
CA PRO A 28 -3.12 0.72 4.23
C PRO A 28 -3.60 2.11 4.69
N ALA A 29 -2.66 3.04 4.79
CA ALA A 29 -2.91 4.47 4.84
C ALA A 29 -2.47 5.12 3.52
N PHE A 30 -3.43 5.68 2.80
CA PHE A 30 -3.20 6.46 1.59
C PHE A 30 -3.06 7.93 1.97
N ILE A 31 -1.89 8.51 1.72
CA ILE A 31 -1.57 9.91 2.05
C ILE A 31 -1.52 10.70 0.75
N GLY A 32 -2.38 11.71 0.59
CA GLY A 32 -2.46 12.52 -0.63
C GLY A 32 -3.67 13.44 -0.71
N TYR A 33 -3.98 13.94 -1.90
CA TYR A 33 -4.98 14.98 -2.15
C TYR A 33 -6.32 14.40 -2.53
N THR A 34 -7.39 15.10 -2.17
CA THR A 34 -8.77 14.68 -2.48
C THR A 34 -9.61 15.83 -3.01
N GLY A 35 -10.77 15.55 -3.61
CA GLY A 35 -11.61 16.61 -4.19
C GLY A 35 -12.35 17.43 -3.15
N LYS A 36 -12.59 16.84 -1.98
CA LYS A 36 -13.16 17.46 -0.79
C LYS A 36 -12.78 16.60 0.40
N ALA A 37 -13.07 17.04 1.61
CA ALA A 37 -13.03 16.17 2.78
C ALA A 37 -14.21 16.46 3.68
N THR A 38 -14.87 15.40 4.14
CA THR A 38 -15.87 15.48 5.21
C THR A 38 -15.51 14.55 6.35
N ASP A 39 -15.84 14.98 7.56
CA ASP A 39 -15.67 14.16 8.74
C ASP A 39 -16.68 12.98 8.74
N VAL A 40 -16.68 12.21 9.83
CA VAL A 40 -17.59 11.07 9.99
C VAL A 40 -19.05 11.47 10.21
N ASN A 41 -19.32 12.73 10.55
CA ASN A 41 -20.66 13.30 10.72
C ASN A 41 -21.19 13.95 9.43
N GLY A 42 -20.34 14.10 8.42
CA GLY A 42 -20.66 14.75 7.16
C GLY A 42 -20.31 16.25 7.12
N ASP A 43 -19.65 16.77 8.16
CA ASP A 43 -19.23 18.16 8.22
C ASP A 43 -17.96 18.36 7.37
N ALA A 44 -17.89 19.49 6.67
CA ALA A 44 -16.74 19.81 5.83
C ALA A 44 -15.47 20.01 6.68
N VAL A 45 -14.39 19.36 6.26
CA VAL A 45 -13.06 19.52 6.87
C VAL A 45 -12.33 20.64 6.12
N THR A 46 -11.91 21.67 6.85
CA THR A 46 -11.20 22.84 6.30
C THR A 46 -9.79 23.00 6.86
N THR A 47 -9.32 22.03 7.65
CA THR A 47 -7.98 22.03 8.25
C THR A 47 -7.32 20.70 7.93
N PHE A 48 -6.17 20.78 7.28
CA PHE A 48 -5.39 19.64 6.85
C PHE A 48 -4.02 19.61 7.57
N PRO A 49 -3.39 18.43 7.73
CA PRO A 49 -3.87 17.11 7.28
C PRO A 49 -5.04 16.58 8.13
N TYR A 50 -5.90 15.76 7.51
CA TYR A 50 -7.02 15.06 8.15
C TYR A 50 -6.98 13.58 7.84
N VAL A 51 -7.04 12.75 8.88
CA VAL A 51 -7.00 11.29 8.75
C VAL A 51 -8.34 10.68 9.11
N SER A 52 -8.83 9.76 8.29
CA SER A 52 -10.04 9.02 8.60
C SER A 52 -10.02 7.61 8.02
N ARG A 53 -10.60 6.68 8.76
CA ARG A 53 -10.80 5.31 8.33
C ARG A 53 -12.04 5.21 7.45
N ILE A 54 -11.95 4.43 6.39
CA ILE A 54 -13.06 4.06 5.49
C ILE A 54 -13.11 2.55 5.31
N LYS A 55 -14.26 2.06 4.85
CA LYS A 55 -14.51 0.62 4.62
C LYS A 55 -14.73 0.27 3.16
N SER A 56 -15.07 1.24 2.31
CA SER A 56 -15.43 0.98 0.92
C SER A 56 -15.10 2.14 -0.01
N TYR A 57 -15.05 1.86 -1.31
CA TYR A 57 -14.88 2.88 -2.34
C TYR A 57 -16.06 3.86 -2.40
N ASN A 58 -17.29 3.41 -2.17
CA ASN A 58 -18.45 4.30 -2.17
C ASN A 58 -18.33 5.35 -1.06
N GLU A 59 -17.99 4.91 0.15
CA GLU A 59 -17.72 5.81 1.28
C GLU A 59 -16.60 6.80 0.95
N PHE A 60 -15.54 6.34 0.26
CA PHE A 60 -14.48 7.24 -0.22
C PHE A 60 -15.05 8.34 -1.11
N THR A 61 -15.80 7.99 -2.16
CA THR A 61 -16.34 8.98 -3.10
C THR A 61 -17.33 9.95 -2.46
N GLU A 62 -18.12 9.48 -1.50
CA GLU A 62 -19.09 10.31 -0.77
C GLU A 62 -18.40 11.35 0.10
N ARG A 63 -17.34 10.95 0.82
CA ARG A 63 -16.66 11.81 1.81
C ARG A 63 -15.50 12.63 1.21
N PHE A 64 -14.79 12.06 0.25
CA PHE A 64 -13.54 12.62 -0.29
C PHE A 64 -13.65 13.08 -1.76
N GLY A 65 -14.77 12.80 -2.42
CA GLY A 65 -15.00 13.19 -3.81
C GLY A 65 -14.33 12.27 -4.82
N ARG A 66 -14.37 12.69 -6.09
CA ARG A 66 -13.80 11.96 -7.23
C ARG A 66 -12.51 12.63 -7.72
N ALA A 67 -11.83 11.99 -8.65
CA ALA A 67 -10.62 12.51 -9.28
C ALA A 67 -10.82 13.93 -9.85
N LEU A 68 -9.75 14.72 -9.84
CA LEU A 68 -9.69 15.96 -10.59
C LEU A 68 -9.77 15.62 -12.09
N GLN A 69 -10.59 16.39 -12.83
CA GLN A 69 -10.71 16.19 -14.28
C GLN A 69 -9.35 16.38 -14.96
N ALA A 70 -8.96 15.41 -15.79
CA ALA A 70 -7.66 15.44 -16.48
C ALA A 70 -7.66 16.42 -17.65
N ILE A 71 -8.82 16.57 -18.30
CA ILE A 71 -9.01 17.44 -19.47
C ILE A 71 -10.11 18.46 -19.18
N SER A 72 -9.83 19.72 -19.53
CA SER A 72 -10.78 20.83 -19.38
C SER A 72 -11.17 21.48 -20.71
N THR A 73 -10.39 21.24 -21.76
CA THR A 73 -10.56 21.91 -23.06
C THR A 73 -10.30 20.92 -24.19
N VAL A 74 -11.17 20.95 -25.21
CA VAL A 74 -10.99 20.22 -26.46
C VAL A 74 -11.11 21.21 -27.62
N THR A 75 -10.20 21.11 -28.58
CA THR A 75 -10.17 22.00 -29.74
C THR A 75 -10.63 21.24 -30.99
N VAL A 76 -11.54 21.87 -31.71
CA VAL A 76 -12.01 21.48 -33.04
C VAL A 76 -11.36 22.42 -34.06
N SER A 77 -10.90 21.88 -35.18
CA SER A 77 -10.24 22.63 -36.24
C SER A 77 -10.81 22.32 -37.63
N GLY A 78 -10.70 23.29 -38.52
CA GLY A 78 -11.12 23.17 -39.92
C GLY A 78 -12.62 23.34 -40.17
N SER A 79 -13.00 23.36 -41.45
CA SER A 79 -14.40 23.41 -41.90
C SER A 79 -15.18 22.13 -41.62
N ASP A 80 -14.46 21.03 -41.35
CA ASP A 80 -15.01 19.67 -41.29
C ASP A 80 -15.25 19.21 -39.83
N ASN A 81 -15.16 20.13 -38.87
CA ASN A 81 -15.31 19.86 -37.43
C ASN A 81 -14.39 18.73 -36.92
N ALA A 82 -13.16 18.67 -37.43
CA ALA A 82 -12.19 17.65 -37.04
C ALA A 82 -11.57 17.95 -35.67
N LEU A 83 -11.52 16.95 -34.78
CA LEU A 83 -10.89 17.09 -33.47
C LEU A 83 -9.38 17.13 -33.58
N THR A 84 -8.75 18.06 -32.86
CA THR A 84 -7.33 17.95 -32.54
C THR A 84 -7.11 16.66 -31.74
N PRO A 85 -6.13 15.80 -32.12
CA PRO A 85 -5.89 14.56 -31.41
C PRO A 85 -5.61 14.79 -29.93
N ILE A 86 -6.34 14.09 -29.06
CA ILE A 86 -6.07 14.04 -27.62
C ILE A 86 -4.91 13.07 -27.40
N THR A 87 -3.89 13.52 -26.68
CA THR A 87 -2.66 12.77 -26.40
C THR A 87 -2.60 12.37 -24.92
N GLU A 88 -1.67 11.48 -24.57
CA GLU A 88 -1.46 11.11 -23.15
C GLU A 88 -0.98 12.30 -22.31
N SER A 89 -0.24 13.25 -22.90
CA SER A 89 0.17 14.49 -22.21
C SER A 89 -1.00 15.40 -21.87
N ASP A 90 -2.05 15.41 -22.69
CA ASP A 90 -3.29 16.17 -22.40
C ASP A 90 -4.09 15.56 -21.24
N LEU A 91 -3.76 14.33 -20.85
CA LEU A 91 -4.44 13.55 -19.81
C LEU A 91 -3.53 13.29 -18.60
N ALA A 92 -2.47 14.09 -18.44
CA ALA A 92 -1.56 14.00 -17.31
C ALA A 92 -2.31 14.24 -15.98
N LEU A 93 -2.23 13.28 -15.08
CA LEU A 93 -2.90 13.39 -13.78
C LEU A 93 -2.08 14.24 -12.81
N ASN A 94 -2.70 15.28 -12.26
CA ASN A 94 -2.16 15.98 -11.09
C ASN A 94 -2.27 15.10 -9.84
N PHE A 95 -3.45 14.52 -9.62
CA PHE A 95 -3.74 13.66 -8.46
C PHE A 95 -4.29 12.30 -8.93
N ARG A 96 -3.85 11.25 -8.26
CA ARG A 96 -4.12 9.83 -8.52
C ARG A 96 -4.89 9.16 -7.38
N MET A 97 -5.10 9.81 -6.23
CA MET A 97 -5.77 9.23 -5.06
C MET A 97 -7.05 8.44 -5.40
N ASP A 98 -8.02 9.05 -6.09
CA ASP A 98 -9.28 8.36 -6.45
C ASP A 98 -9.06 7.10 -7.31
N TYR A 99 -8.20 7.19 -8.34
CA TYR A 99 -7.89 6.05 -9.19
C TYR A 99 -7.08 4.97 -8.45
N ALA A 100 -6.19 5.37 -7.53
CA ALA A 100 -5.49 4.46 -6.64
C ALA A 100 -6.48 3.70 -5.74
N MET A 101 -7.50 4.38 -5.21
CA MET A 101 -8.57 3.75 -4.44
C MET A 101 -9.36 2.74 -5.26
N GLN A 102 -9.74 3.09 -6.50
CA GLN A 102 -10.41 2.16 -7.42
C GLN A 102 -9.55 0.90 -7.65
N LEU A 103 -8.25 1.09 -7.90
CA LEU A 103 -7.33 -0.03 -8.16
C LEU A 103 -7.10 -0.89 -6.92
N TYR A 104 -7.01 -0.28 -5.73
CA TYR A 104 -6.89 -0.97 -4.45
C TYR A 104 -8.09 -1.89 -4.17
N PHE A 105 -9.31 -1.34 -4.23
CA PHE A 105 -10.52 -2.13 -3.98
C PHE A 105 -10.76 -3.21 -5.06
N ALA A 106 -10.43 -2.92 -6.33
CA ALA A 106 -10.50 -3.91 -7.41
C ALA A 106 -9.57 -5.12 -7.20
N ASN A 107 -8.47 -4.94 -6.46
CA ASN A 107 -7.49 -5.99 -6.16
C ASN A 107 -7.71 -6.66 -4.79
N GLY A 108 -8.89 -6.48 -4.20
CA GLY A 108 -9.30 -7.17 -2.96
C GLY A 108 -9.04 -6.39 -1.69
N GLY A 109 -8.82 -5.07 -1.80
CA GLY A 109 -8.71 -4.15 -0.69
C GLY A 109 -9.86 -4.24 0.32
N GLY A 110 -9.54 -3.97 1.58
CA GLY A 110 -10.48 -3.89 2.69
C GLY A 110 -10.47 -2.51 3.34
N PRO A 111 -10.83 -2.38 4.62
CA PRO A 111 -10.73 -1.13 5.36
C PRO A 111 -9.34 -0.50 5.23
N CYS A 112 -9.31 0.82 5.08
CA CYS A 112 -8.07 1.58 4.94
C CYS A 112 -8.23 2.98 5.53
N TYR A 113 -7.11 3.65 5.72
CA TYR A 113 -7.04 5.03 6.15
C TYR A 113 -6.80 5.94 4.95
N ILE A 114 -7.52 7.05 4.92
CA ILE A 114 -7.29 8.16 4.00
C ILE A 114 -6.74 9.30 4.83
N CYS A 115 -5.52 9.72 4.54
CA CYS A 115 -4.92 10.92 5.08
C CYS A 115 -4.94 11.99 3.99
N VAL A 116 -5.93 12.88 4.10
CA VAL A 116 -6.08 14.03 3.22
C VAL A 116 -5.09 15.08 3.66
N ILE A 117 -4.10 15.38 2.81
CA ILE A 117 -3.10 16.41 3.11
C ILE A 117 -3.51 17.79 2.61
N ASP A 118 -4.34 17.85 1.57
CA ASP A 118 -5.06 19.04 1.11
C ASP A 118 -6.17 18.64 0.11
N ASP A 119 -7.01 19.59 -0.28
CA ASP A 119 -7.99 19.44 -1.34
C ASP A 119 -7.53 20.01 -2.70
N TYR A 120 -8.33 19.82 -3.76
CA TYR A 120 -8.01 20.34 -5.09
C TYR A 120 -8.10 21.86 -5.21
N SER A 121 -8.71 22.55 -4.25
CA SER A 121 -8.86 24.01 -4.25
C SER A 121 -7.58 24.70 -3.77
N GLY A 122 -6.94 24.17 -2.71
CA GLY A 122 -5.65 24.65 -2.21
C GLY A 122 -4.50 24.38 -3.18
N ALA A 123 -4.55 23.23 -3.86
CA ALA A 123 -3.50 22.79 -4.78
C ALA A 123 -3.59 23.37 -6.22
N SER A 124 -4.51 24.31 -6.47
CA SER A 124 -4.62 25.05 -7.74
C SER A 124 -3.38 25.89 -8.09
N THR A 125 -2.36 25.91 -7.21
CA THR A 125 -1.04 26.55 -7.41
C THR A 125 0.07 25.61 -7.93
N GLY A 126 -0.22 24.33 -8.21
CA GLY A 126 0.55 23.58 -9.22
C GLY A 126 1.82 22.83 -8.79
N ALA A 127 2.00 22.50 -7.51
CA ALA A 127 2.97 21.48 -7.09
C ALA A 127 2.52 20.83 -5.77
N ALA A 128 2.69 19.52 -5.64
CA ALA A 128 2.48 18.89 -4.35
C ALA A 128 3.67 19.19 -3.42
N SER A 129 3.43 19.41 -2.13
CA SER A 129 4.49 19.76 -1.18
C SER A 129 5.04 18.52 -0.48
N LEU A 130 6.36 18.41 -0.38
CA LEU A 130 7.02 17.44 0.51
C LEU A 130 6.54 17.65 1.96
N THR A 131 6.39 18.91 2.39
CA THR A 131 5.99 19.24 3.77
C THR A 131 4.59 18.72 4.08
N GLU A 132 3.62 18.93 3.18
CA GLU A 132 2.25 18.44 3.35
C GLU A 132 2.21 16.91 3.46
N HIS A 133 3.01 16.21 2.64
CA HIS A 133 3.13 14.75 2.74
C HIS A 133 3.77 14.30 4.05
N THR A 134 4.82 14.97 4.52
CA THR A 134 5.47 14.63 5.79
C THR A 134 4.59 14.95 7.00
N ASP A 135 3.77 16.00 6.93
CA ASP A 135 2.77 16.33 7.97
C ASP A 135 1.67 15.27 8.00
N GLY A 136 1.18 14.86 6.82
CA GLY A 136 0.24 13.75 6.69
C GLY A 136 0.82 12.42 7.20
N LEU A 137 2.10 12.15 6.92
CA LEU A 137 2.82 10.99 7.42
C LEU A 137 2.90 11.01 8.94
N ALA A 138 3.28 12.14 9.54
CA ALA A 138 3.36 12.30 10.99
C ALA A 138 1.99 12.17 11.67
N LEU A 139 0.91 12.59 11.02
CA LEU A 139 -0.45 12.37 11.50
C LEU A 139 -0.82 10.88 11.48
N VAL A 140 -0.53 10.17 10.38
CA VAL A 140 -0.73 8.72 10.28
C VAL A 140 0.13 7.94 11.28
N GLY A 141 1.32 8.46 11.64
CA GLY A 141 2.15 7.89 12.70
C GLY A 141 1.50 7.85 14.08
N LYS A 142 0.44 8.64 14.31
CA LYS A 142 -0.35 8.63 15.56
C LYS A 142 -1.48 7.60 15.54
N GLU A 143 -1.79 7.04 14.38
CA GLU A 143 -2.77 5.98 14.21
C GLU A 143 -2.11 4.60 14.41
N ASP A 144 -2.80 3.75 15.17
CA ASP A 144 -2.30 2.44 15.62
C ASP A 144 -2.59 1.29 14.63
N GLU A 145 -3.63 1.41 13.80
CA GLU A 145 -4.01 0.36 12.84
C GLU A 145 -3.22 0.32 11.52
N PRO A 146 -2.72 1.44 10.95
CA PRO A 146 -2.05 1.41 9.64
C PRO A 146 -0.80 0.52 9.62
N THR A 147 -0.77 -0.45 8.70
CA THR A 147 0.35 -1.38 8.51
C THR A 147 1.07 -1.19 7.17
N ILE A 148 0.50 -0.41 6.25
CA ILE A 148 1.08 -0.14 4.93
C ILE A 148 0.97 1.36 4.63
N LEU A 149 2.07 2.01 4.26
CA LEU A 149 2.10 3.41 3.86
C LEU A 149 2.14 3.52 2.33
N LEU A 150 1.29 4.39 1.78
CA LEU A 150 1.19 4.69 0.36
C LEU A 150 1.10 6.20 0.10
N PHE A 151 1.69 6.65 -1.00
CA PHE A 151 1.66 8.05 -1.42
C PHE A 151 1.24 8.17 -2.89
N PRO A 152 -0.06 8.02 -3.22
CA PRO A 152 -0.55 8.03 -4.61
C PRO A 152 -0.15 9.28 -5.41
N ASP A 153 0.01 10.41 -4.71
CA ASP A 153 0.25 11.72 -5.30
C ASP A 153 1.71 12.19 -5.17
N ALA A 154 2.60 11.39 -4.59
CA ALA A 154 3.99 11.78 -4.37
C ALA A 154 4.71 12.17 -5.67
N LEU A 155 4.33 11.60 -6.82
CA LEU A 155 4.89 11.97 -8.12
C LEU A 155 4.81 13.46 -8.41
N ARG A 156 3.81 14.15 -7.86
CA ARG A 156 3.60 15.57 -8.09
C ARG A 156 4.51 16.48 -7.25
N ILE A 157 5.27 15.89 -6.32
CA ILE A 157 6.36 16.57 -5.58
C ILE A 157 7.49 16.94 -6.54
N VAL A 158 7.72 16.12 -7.57
CA VAL A 158 8.77 16.37 -8.56
C VAL A 158 8.34 17.48 -9.50
N THR A 159 9.03 18.63 -9.42
CA THR A 159 8.81 19.79 -10.31
C THR A 159 9.80 19.85 -11.46
N ASP A 160 10.98 19.25 -11.30
CA ASP A 160 11.99 19.07 -12.33
C ASP A 160 12.28 17.56 -12.46
N PRO A 161 12.04 16.94 -13.62
CA PRO A 161 12.32 15.51 -13.82
C PRO A 161 13.76 15.10 -13.55
N LEU A 162 14.71 16.04 -13.53
CA LEU A 162 16.12 15.81 -13.20
C LEU A 162 16.41 15.83 -11.70
N ASP A 163 15.49 16.34 -10.87
CA ASP A 163 15.63 16.41 -9.42
C ASP A 163 14.51 15.65 -8.70
N THR A 164 14.81 14.41 -8.33
CA THR A 164 13.90 13.53 -7.58
C THR A 164 14.19 13.51 -6.08
N SER A 165 14.95 14.47 -5.56
CA SER A 165 15.45 14.42 -4.18
C SER A 165 14.31 14.43 -3.16
N ASP A 166 13.37 15.37 -3.30
CA ASP A 166 12.21 15.49 -2.39
C ASP A 166 11.30 14.28 -2.45
N TYR A 167 11.11 13.70 -3.64
CA TYR A 167 10.35 12.46 -3.83
C TYR A 167 10.93 11.31 -2.98
N TYR A 168 12.25 11.11 -3.02
CA TYR A 168 12.89 10.05 -2.24
C TYR A 168 13.09 10.41 -0.77
N ASN A 169 13.22 11.69 -0.42
CA ASN A 169 13.24 12.15 0.97
C ASN A 169 11.93 11.81 1.69
N LEU A 170 10.78 11.89 1.00
CA LEU A 170 9.50 11.42 1.55
C LEU A 170 9.55 9.93 1.90
N TYR A 171 10.08 9.09 1.01
CA TYR A 171 10.18 7.65 1.26
C TYR A 171 11.22 7.32 2.33
N ILE A 172 12.31 8.08 2.45
CA ILE A 172 13.26 7.97 3.57
C ILE A 172 12.54 8.26 4.89
N ALA A 173 11.78 9.35 4.98
CA ALA A 173 10.99 9.66 6.17
C ALA A 173 9.96 8.56 6.50
N ALA A 174 9.32 7.97 5.48
CA ALA A 174 8.42 6.85 5.65
C ALA A 174 9.13 5.59 6.17
N LEU A 175 10.34 5.29 5.66
CA LEU A 175 11.17 4.18 6.13
C LEU A 175 11.59 4.36 7.59
N ASP A 176 11.95 5.58 7.98
CA ASP A 176 12.31 5.91 9.36
C ASP A 176 11.11 5.72 10.29
N GLN A 177 9.93 6.21 9.92
CA GLN A 177 8.71 5.95 10.70
C GLN A 177 8.39 4.45 10.80
N CYS A 178 8.57 3.68 9.72
CA CYS A 178 8.37 2.23 9.77
C CYS A 178 9.36 1.56 10.75
N ALA A 179 10.59 2.05 10.84
CA ALA A 179 11.58 1.53 11.76
C ALA A 179 11.30 1.91 13.22
N ASP A 180 10.82 3.12 13.46
CA ASP A 180 10.48 3.61 14.79
C ASP A 180 9.26 2.88 15.37
N LEU A 181 8.22 2.65 14.55
CA LEU A 181 6.98 2.02 15.00
C LEU A 181 7.03 0.49 14.93
N GLY A 182 7.75 -0.08 13.95
CA GLY A 182 7.99 -1.52 13.82
C GLY A 182 6.79 -2.35 13.34
N ASP A 183 5.60 -1.75 13.22
CA ASP A 183 4.33 -2.38 12.88
C ASP A 183 3.96 -2.24 11.39
N ARG A 184 4.63 -1.37 10.64
CA ARG A 184 4.28 -0.99 9.28
C ARG A 184 5.41 -1.11 8.26
N ILE A 185 5.03 -1.08 6.99
CA ILE A 185 5.92 -1.06 5.83
C ILE A 185 5.51 0.05 4.86
N VAL A 186 6.40 0.44 3.96
CA VAL A 186 6.10 1.40 2.89
C VAL A 186 6.20 0.73 1.52
N LEU A 187 5.18 0.94 0.69
CA LEU A 187 5.23 0.57 -0.73
C LEU A 187 5.77 1.76 -1.52
N ILE A 188 6.87 1.53 -2.23
CA ILE A 188 7.63 2.56 -2.92
C ILE A 188 7.50 2.33 -4.43
N ASP A 189 6.97 3.32 -5.13
CA ASP A 189 6.98 3.33 -6.59
C ASP A 189 8.25 4.06 -7.08
N PRO A 190 9.13 3.43 -7.88
CA PRO A 190 10.27 4.12 -8.47
C PRO A 190 9.81 5.29 -9.32
N TYR A 191 10.48 6.44 -9.22
CA TYR A 191 10.16 7.59 -10.06
C TYR A 191 10.39 7.23 -11.53
N ALA A 192 9.33 7.34 -12.31
CA ALA A 192 9.31 7.22 -13.76
C ALA A 192 8.42 8.36 -14.28
N GLU A 193 8.99 9.27 -15.06
CA GLU A 193 8.31 10.50 -15.50
C GLU A 193 7.07 10.16 -16.35
N ASN A 194 7.24 9.29 -17.33
CA ASN A 194 6.19 8.85 -18.24
C ASN A 194 5.67 7.44 -17.90
N GLY A 195 6.31 6.75 -16.96
CA GLY A 195 6.00 5.36 -16.59
C GLY A 195 6.43 4.32 -17.62
N THR A 196 7.12 4.75 -18.70
CA THR A 196 7.55 3.92 -19.83
C THR A 196 9.07 3.72 -19.88
N GLU A 197 9.80 4.43 -19.03
CA GLU A 197 11.26 4.36 -18.93
C GLU A 197 11.67 2.97 -18.48
N ALA A 198 12.61 2.33 -19.18
CA ALA A 198 13.18 1.05 -18.76
C ALA A 198 13.83 1.17 -17.37
N PHE A 199 13.78 0.09 -16.59
CA PHE A 199 14.32 0.14 -15.22
C PHE A 199 15.80 0.54 -15.19
N SER A 200 16.61 0.07 -16.14
CA SER A 200 18.03 0.43 -16.27
C SER A 200 18.28 1.94 -16.42
N THR A 201 17.31 2.70 -16.92
CA THR A 201 17.39 4.16 -17.05
C THR A 201 17.15 4.88 -15.71
N ILE A 202 16.25 4.36 -14.88
CA ILE A 202 15.86 4.97 -13.59
C ILE A 202 16.55 4.35 -12.38
N GLU A 203 17.26 3.24 -12.58
CA GLU A 203 17.83 2.41 -11.52
C GLU A 203 18.75 3.19 -10.58
N SER A 204 19.70 3.93 -11.15
CA SER A 204 20.70 4.67 -10.37
C SER A 204 20.03 5.77 -9.53
N THR A 205 19.12 6.54 -10.14
CA THR A 205 18.33 7.58 -9.49
C THR A 205 17.52 7.01 -8.32
N PHE A 206 16.79 5.91 -8.56
CA PHE A 206 16.02 5.23 -7.53
C PHE A 206 16.89 4.70 -6.38
N ARG A 207 17.92 3.92 -6.72
CA ARG A 207 18.75 3.26 -5.70
C ARG A 207 19.57 4.25 -4.91
N ASN A 208 20.08 5.31 -5.52
CA ASN A 208 20.83 6.34 -4.79
C ASN A 208 19.90 7.20 -3.94
N GLY A 209 18.70 7.51 -4.45
CA GLY A 209 17.71 8.35 -3.75
C GLY A 209 17.21 7.77 -2.44
N ILE A 210 16.93 6.46 -2.34
CA ILE A 210 16.35 5.84 -1.13
C ILE A 210 17.33 5.74 0.06
N GLY A 211 18.64 5.92 -0.15
CA GLY A 211 19.62 5.71 0.92
C GLY A 211 19.74 4.24 1.37
N ASN A 212 20.43 3.97 2.48
CA ASN A 212 20.81 2.60 2.90
C ASN A 212 20.20 2.16 4.25
N ASN A 213 19.40 3.02 4.88
CA ASN A 213 18.83 2.76 6.19
C ASN A 213 17.46 2.09 6.05
N ASN A 214 17.08 1.29 7.04
CA ASN A 214 15.71 0.79 7.23
C ASN A 214 15.12 0.00 6.03
N LEU A 215 15.96 -0.50 5.12
CA LEU A 215 15.57 -1.14 3.86
C LEU A 215 14.64 -2.35 4.04
N LYS A 216 14.65 -3.01 5.20
CA LYS A 216 13.75 -4.13 5.48
C LYS A 216 12.27 -3.73 5.47
N TYR A 217 11.95 -2.45 5.70
CA TYR A 217 10.57 -1.95 5.71
C TYR A 217 10.09 -1.39 4.37
N GLY A 218 10.99 -1.24 3.39
CA GLY A 218 10.64 -0.77 2.05
C GLY A 218 10.39 -1.94 1.10
N ILE A 219 9.33 -1.83 0.31
CA ILE A 219 9.04 -2.77 -0.77
C ILE A 219 8.77 -1.98 -2.05
N THR A 220 9.43 -2.37 -3.13
CA THR A 220 9.30 -1.69 -4.42
C THR A 220 8.74 -2.63 -5.48
N TYR A 221 7.82 -2.12 -6.28
CA TYR A 221 7.23 -2.80 -7.42
C TYR A 221 7.39 -1.97 -8.68
N TYR A 222 7.69 -2.63 -9.80
CA TYR A 222 7.89 -1.98 -11.10
C TYR A 222 7.44 -2.94 -12.22
N PRO A 223 6.82 -2.44 -13.31
CA PRO A 223 6.65 -1.05 -13.71
C PRO A 223 5.27 -0.48 -13.39
N TYR A 224 5.01 0.74 -13.89
CA TYR A 224 3.68 1.34 -13.91
C TYR A 224 2.73 0.48 -14.75
N LEU A 225 1.44 0.66 -14.52
CA LEU A 225 0.38 -0.18 -15.05
C LEU A 225 -0.56 0.65 -15.92
N ARG A 226 -0.83 0.17 -17.13
CA ARG A 226 -1.99 0.64 -17.90
C ARG A 226 -3.22 -0.07 -17.37
N THR A 227 -4.13 0.68 -16.77
CA THR A 227 -5.32 0.11 -16.13
C THR A 227 -6.48 -0.08 -17.10
N ASN A 228 -7.58 -0.68 -16.64
CA ASN A 228 -8.88 -0.65 -17.32
C ASN A 228 -9.74 0.54 -16.89
N LEU A 229 -9.20 1.46 -16.07
CA LEU A 229 -9.93 2.62 -15.58
C LEU A 229 -10.01 3.70 -16.67
N THR A 230 -11.17 4.35 -16.74
CA THR A 230 -11.43 5.49 -17.61
C THR A 230 -11.15 6.79 -16.88
N TYR A 231 -10.65 7.79 -17.59
CA TYR A 231 -10.50 9.13 -17.04
C TYR A 231 -11.86 9.70 -16.65
N TYR A 232 -11.94 10.26 -15.45
CA TYR A 232 -13.07 11.06 -15.00
C TYR A 232 -13.02 12.43 -15.67
N TYR A 233 -14.18 12.85 -16.17
CA TYR A 233 -14.44 14.19 -16.67
C TYR A 233 -15.92 14.52 -16.45
N ASP A 234 -16.19 15.79 -16.21
CA ASP A 234 -17.55 16.33 -16.22
C ASP A 234 -17.83 16.92 -17.60
N GLU A 235 -18.79 16.35 -18.34
CA GLU A 235 -19.16 16.83 -19.68
C GLU A 235 -19.61 18.30 -19.66
N ASN A 236 -20.14 18.80 -18.53
CA ASN A 236 -20.54 20.19 -18.37
C ASN A 236 -19.37 21.14 -18.16
N ALA A 237 -18.22 20.62 -17.71
CA ALA A 237 -17.03 21.40 -17.44
C ALA A 237 -16.05 21.43 -18.62
N ILE A 238 -16.17 20.52 -19.59
CA ILE A 238 -15.32 20.50 -20.79
C ILE A 238 -15.69 21.67 -21.72
N THR A 239 -14.70 22.51 -22.00
CA THR A 239 -14.80 23.64 -22.93
C THR A 239 -14.47 23.17 -24.35
N ILE A 240 -15.31 23.55 -25.32
CA ILE A 240 -15.09 23.27 -26.74
C ILE A 240 -14.65 24.55 -27.45
N ASN A 241 -13.47 24.51 -28.06
CA ASN A 241 -12.94 25.59 -28.88
C ASN A 241 -13.11 25.28 -30.37
N GLY A 242 -13.40 26.31 -31.17
CA GLY A 242 -13.42 26.20 -32.64
C GLY A 242 -14.77 25.86 -33.26
N LEU A 243 -15.85 25.76 -32.46
CA LEU A 243 -17.22 25.64 -32.97
C LEU A 243 -17.99 26.97 -32.84
N PRO A 244 -18.88 27.31 -33.81
CA PRO A 244 -19.72 28.49 -33.70
C PRO A 244 -20.87 28.23 -32.71
N GLY A 245 -20.95 29.03 -31.64
CA GLY A 245 -22.03 28.97 -30.64
C GLY A 245 -21.81 27.92 -29.55
N ALA A 246 -21.34 26.72 -29.89
CA ALA A 246 -21.07 25.66 -28.92
C ALA A 246 -19.77 25.87 -28.17
N THR A 247 -19.85 26.01 -26.84
CA THR A 247 -18.72 26.28 -25.94
C THR A 247 -18.49 25.17 -24.92
N ARG A 248 -19.44 24.24 -24.77
CA ARG A 248 -19.40 23.12 -23.81
C ARG A 248 -19.65 21.78 -24.49
N LEU A 249 -19.06 20.70 -23.98
CA LEU A 249 -19.28 19.35 -24.53
C LEU A 249 -20.75 18.93 -24.36
N ARG A 250 -21.27 19.05 -23.14
CA ARG A 250 -22.69 18.97 -22.83
C ARG A 250 -23.06 20.16 -21.95
N TRP A 251 -24.24 20.72 -22.13
CA TRP A 251 -24.76 21.80 -21.30
C TRP A 251 -26.28 21.68 -21.27
N THR A 252 -26.88 22.19 -20.19
CA THR A 252 -28.30 22.21 -19.83
C THR A 252 -29.30 21.86 -20.94
N ASP A 253 -30.36 21.13 -20.59
CA ASP A 253 -31.50 20.87 -21.48
C ASP A 253 -32.47 22.08 -21.55
N ASP A 254 -31.99 23.30 -21.27
CA ASP A 254 -32.76 24.54 -21.41
C ASP A 254 -32.66 25.02 -22.88
N PRO A 255 -33.79 25.15 -23.61
CA PRO A 255 -33.80 25.51 -25.03
C PRO A 255 -33.05 26.80 -25.38
N VAL A 256 -32.86 27.73 -24.43
CA VAL A 256 -32.14 28.98 -24.67
C VAL A 256 -30.62 28.78 -24.69
N ASP A 257 -30.12 27.81 -23.92
CA ASP A 257 -28.71 27.54 -23.73
C ASP A 257 -28.21 26.29 -24.49
N GLU A 258 -29.11 25.52 -25.12
CA GLU A 258 -28.79 24.35 -25.96
C GLU A 258 -27.79 24.68 -27.08
N ILE A 259 -27.80 25.91 -27.60
CA ILE A 259 -26.86 26.36 -28.65
C ILE A 259 -25.40 26.33 -28.16
N GLN A 260 -25.18 26.46 -26.86
CA GLN A 260 -23.85 26.37 -26.23
C GLN A 260 -23.36 24.93 -26.09
N SER A 261 -24.23 23.94 -26.30
CA SER A 261 -23.95 22.53 -26.13
C SER A 261 -23.57 21.85 -27.45
N ALA A 262 -22.37 21.28 -27.50
CA ALA A 262 -21.96 20.43 -28.63
C ALA A 262 -22.86 19.19 -28.75
N TYR A 263 -23.37 18.64 -27.64
CA TYR A 263 -24.33 17.52 -27.66
C TYR A 263 -25.59 17.82 -28.50
N HIS A 264 -26.16 19.02 -28.34
CA HIS A 264 -27.39 19.44 -29.03
C HIS A 264 -27.11 19.98 -30.44
N SER A 265 -26.08 20.83 -30.60
CA SER A 265 -25.83 21.55 -31.85
C SER A 265 -24.85 20.86 -32.80
N PHE A 266 -23.98 19.98 -32.28
CA PHE A 266 -22.89 19.33 -33.01
C PHE A 266 -22.71 17.86 -32.57
N ASN A 267 -23.78 17.07 -32.70
CA ASN A 267 -23.86 15.70 -32.18
C ASN A 267 -22.69 14.79 -32.61
N ASP A 268 -22.25 14.90 -33.86
CA ASP A 268 -21.08 14.17 -34.37
C ASP A 268 -19.80 14.52 -33.61
N VAL A 269 -19.59 15.80 -33.28
CA VAL A 269 -18.43 16.24 -32.50
C VAL A 269 -18.49 15.69 -31.09
N TYR A 270 -19.66 15.74 -30.44
CA TYR A 270 -19.85 15.14 -29.12
C TYR A 270 -19.46 13.66 -29.11
N HIS A 271 -19.95 12.87 -30.07
CA HIS A 271 -19.60 11.45 -30.16
C HIS A 271 -18.13 11.22 -30.52
N ASN A 272 -17.53 12.06 -31.36
CA ASN A 272 -16.11 11.97 -31.68
C ASN A 272 -15.23 12.27 -30.46
N VAL A 273 -15.62 13.23 -29.60
CA VAL A 273 -14.90 13.55 -28.35
C VAL A 273 -14.98 12.37 -27.39
N ASN A 274 -16.19 11.85 -27.15
CA ASN A 274 -16.37 10.70 -26.27
C ASN A 274 -15.65 9.45 -26.79
N ALA A 275 -15.67 9.22 -28.11
CA ALA A 275 -14.91 8.15 -28.74
C ALA A 275 -13.40 8.34 -28.56
N ALA A 276 -12.88 9.57 -28.71
CA ALA A 276 -11.46 9.86 -28.50
C ALA A 276 -11.05 9.64 -27.03
N LEU A 277 -11.79 10.20 -26.07
CA LEU A 277 -11.51 10.03 -24.64
C LEU A 277 -11.57 8.57 -24.21
N SER A 278 -12.53 7.80 -24.74
CA SER A 278 -12.70 6.38 -24.43
C SER A 278 -11.58 5.47 -24.95
N LYS A 279 -10.65 5.97 -25.77
CA LYS A 279 -9.46 5.20 -26.22
C LYS A 279 -8.34 5.22 -25.20
N HIS A 280 -8.30 6.22 -24.31
CA HIS A 280 -7.26 6.36 -23.31
C HIS A 280 -7.64 5.67 -22.01
N ARG A 281 -6.64 5.11 -21.33
CA ARG A 281 -6.79 4.43 -20.05
C ARG A 281 -5.82 5.00 -19.05
N VAL A 282 -6.26 5.09 -17.81
CA VAL A 282 -5.48 5.69 -16.75
C VAL A 282 -4.22 4.86 -16.51
N MET A 283 -3.08 5.54 -16.47
CA MET A 283 -1.80 4.95 -16.08
C MET A 283 -1.56 5.22 -14.59
N LEU A 284 -1.23 4.17 -13.83
CA LEU A 284 -0.97 4.29 -12.39
C LEU A 284 0.31 3.57 -11.99
N PRO A 285 1.02 4.08 -10.97
CA PRO A 285 1.98 3.30 -10.22
C PRO A 285 1.32 2.06 -9.57
N PRO A 286 2.08 0.98 -9.37
CA PRO A 286 1.51 -0.29 -8.94
C PRO A 286 1.16 -0.37 -7.44
N SER A 287 1.73 0.47 -6.57
CA SER A 287 1.61 0.36 -5.11
C SER A 287 0.18 0.15 -4.60
N ALA A 288 -0.80 0.91 -5.10
CA ALA A 288 -2.20 0.78 -4.68
C ALA A 288 -2.81 -0.58 -5.02
N ALA A 289 -2.48 -1.15 -6.19
CA ALA A 289 -2.90 -2.51 -6.54
C ALA A 289 -2.28 -3.52 -5.58
N LEU A 290 -1.00 -3.36 -5.25
CA LEU A 290 -0.27 -4.28 -4.40
C LEU A 290 -0.77 -4.25 -2.96
N ALA A 291 -1.13 -3.08 -2.43
CA ALA A 291 -1.80 -3.01 -1.13
C ALA A 291 -3.11 -3.83 -1.12
N GLY A 292 -3.85 -3.80 -2.23
CA GLY A 292 -5.06 -4.63 -2.41
C GLY A 292 -4.73 -6.12 -2.43
N ILE A 293 -3.71 -6.51 -3.20
CA ILE A 293 -3.21 -7.90 -3.25
C ILE A 293 -2.74 -8.38 -1.87
N TYR A 294 -2.09 -7.52 -1.08
CA TYR A 294 -1.65 -7.87 0.27
C TYR A 294 -2.85 -8.18 1.15
N ALA A 295 -3.86 -7.30 1.16
CA ALA A 295 -5.11 -7.54 1.89
C ALA A 295 -5.81 -8.83 1.44
N PHE A 296 -5.84 -9.11 0.13
CA PHE A 296 -6.41 -10.32 -0.42
C PHE A 296 -5.65 -11.59 0.01
N VAL A 297 -4.32 -11.59 -0.11
CA VAL A 297 -3.48 -12.74 0.22
C VAL A 297 -3.50 -13.01 1.71
N ASP A 298 -3.42 -11.98 2.55
CA ASP A 298 -3.45 -12.12 4.00
C ASP A 298 -4.76 -12.76 4.47
N ARG A 299 -5.90 -12.28 3.97
CA ARG A 299 -7.22 -12.82 4.31
C ARG A 299 -7.41 -14.27 3.86
N THR A 300 -6.82 -14.66 2.73
CA THR A 300 -7.06 -15.98 2.12
C THR A 300 -6.01 -17.03 2.46
N ARG A 301 -4.78 -16.61 2.78
CA ARG A 301 -3.60 -17.48 2.90
C ARG A 301 -2.70 -17.15 4.09
N GLY A 302 -2.96 -16.06 4.81
CA GLY A 302 -2.14 -15.57 5.92
C GLY A 302 -0.95 -14.72 5.47
N VAL A 303 -0.50 -13.84 6.36
CA VAL A 303 0.58 -12.85 6.12
C VAL A 303 1.94 -13.49 5.78
N TRP A 304 2.15 -14.75 6.18
CA TRP A 304 3.35 -15.53 5.89
C TRP A 304 3.40 -16.04 4.44
N LYS A 305 2.31 -15.92 3.66
CA LYS A 305 2.31 -16.26 2.24
C LYS A 305 2.83 -15.08 1.42
N ALA A 306 3.86 -15.35 0.59
CA ALA A 306 4.36 -14.35 -0.35
C ALA A 306 3.24 -13.80 -1.27
N PRO A 307 3.06 -12.47 -1.39
CA PRO A 307 2.09 -11.83 -2.27
C PRO A 307 2.60 -11.76 -3.72
N ALA A 308 3.05 -12.89 -4.25
CA ALA A 308 3.57 -13.07 -5.60
C ALA A 308 2.90 -14.26 -6.29
N ASN A 309 3.00 -14.31 -7.62
CA ASN A 309 2.24 -15.20 -8.49
C ASN A 309 0.72 -15.00 -8.32
N VAL A 310 0.30 -13.74 -8.22
CA VAL A 310 -1.10 -13.31 -8.13
C VAL A 310 -1.40 -12.39 -9.30
N SER A 311 -2.54 -12.59 -9.95
CA SER A 311 -3.00 -11.75 -11.06
C SER A 311 -3.51 -10.41 -10.58
N LEU A 312 -3.25 -9.35 -11.36
CA LEU A 312 -3.77 -8.02 -11.10
C LEU A 312 -5.11 -7.82 -11.81
N ASN A 313 -6.11 -7.36 -11.07
CA ASN A 313 -7.42 -6.96 -11.60
C ASN A 313 -7.38 -5.50 -12.07
N SER A 314 -8.22 -5.19 -13.06
CA SER A 314 -8.33 -3.85 -13.66
C SER A 314 -7.01 -3.34 -14.27
N VAL A 315 -6.16 -4.24 -14.74
CA VAL A 315 -4.88 -3.94 -15.40
C VAL A 315 -4.86 -4.59 -16.78
N GLN A 316 -4.50 -3.80 -17.81
CA GLN A 316 -4.34 -4.27 -19.18
C GLN A 316 -2.95 -4.88 -19.40
N LYS A 317 -1.93 -4.11 -19.02
CA LYS A 317 -0.53 -4.51 -19.18
C LYS A 317 0.40 -3.66 -18.30
N PRO A 318 1.59 -4.18 -17.97
CA PRO A 318 2.72 -3.35 -17.56
C PRO A 318 3.07 -2.33 -18.66
N MET A 319 3.53 -1.16 -18.27
CA MET A 319 3.97 -0.12 -19.22
C MET A 319 5.33 -0.42 -19.85
N VAL A 320 6.14 -1.24 -19.16
CA VAL A 320 7.41 -1.77 -19.65
C VAL A 320 7.34 -3.28 -19.60
N ASP A 321 7.59 -3.94 -20.73
CA ASP A 321 7.70 -5.39 -20.74
C ASP A 321 9.05 -5.79 -20.14
N ILE A 322 9.01 -6.69 -19.14
CA ILE A 322 10.21 -7.15 -18.41
C ILE A 322 10.40 -8.62 -18.72
N ASP A 323 11.55 -8.94 -19.32
CA ASP A 323 11.96 -10.32 -19.55
C ASP A 323 12.80 -10.89 -18.38
N ASN A 324 13.46 -12.03 -18.59
CA ASN A 324 14.26 -12.64 -17.53
C ASN A 324 15.61 -11.93 -17.33
N GLU A 325 16.20 -11.35 -18.38
CA GLU A 325 17.46 -10.64 -18.30
C GLU A 325 17.23 -9.28 -17.64
N ASP A 326 16.19 -8.55 -18.04
CA ASP A 326 15.80 -7.28 -17.40
C ASP A 326 15.56 -7.46 -15.89
N GLN A 327 14.86 -8.54 -15.51
CA GLN A 327 14.53 -8.81 -14.11
C GLN A 327 15.76 -9.19 -13.25
N ARG A 328 16.84 -9.69 -13.86
CA ARG A 328 18.01 -10.20 -13.12
C ARG A 328 18.59 -9.14 -12.20
N ASP A 329 18.82 -7.94 -12.73
CA ASP A 329 19.44 -6.82 -12.02
C ASP A 329 18.44 -6.09 -11.10
N MET A 330 17.14 -6.26 -11.34
CA MET A 330 16.09 -5.83 -10.40
C MET A 330 16.11 -6.67 -9.11
N ASN A 331 16.20 -8.00 -9.25
CA ASN A 331 16.14 -8.93 -8.14
C ASN A 331 17.42 -8.91 -7.30
N VAL A 332 18.60 -8.96 -7.92
CA VAL A 332 19.90 -9.03 -7.24
C VAL A 332 20.79 -7.90 -7.72
N ALA A 333 20.89 -6.83 -6.94
CA ALA A 333 21.77 -5.71 -7.21
C ALA A 333 22.91 -5.64 -6.20
N ALA A 334 24.06 -5.11 -6.61
CA ALA A 334 25.21 -4.90 -5.73
C ALA A 334 24.87 -4.05 -4.48
N SER A 335 23.94 -3.11 -4.62
CA SER A 335 23.45 -2.25 -3.53
C SER A 335 22.40 -2.89 -2.61
N GLY A 336 21.88 -4.08 -2.96
CA GLY A 336 20.92 -4.84 -2.17
C GLY A 336 19.45 -4.40 -2.26
N LYS A 337 19.13 -3.28 -2.92
CA LYS A 337 17.79 -2.66 -2.98
C LYS A 337 16.81 -3.35 -3.94
N SER A 338 16.48 -4.63 -3.71
CA SER A 338 15.69 -5.43 -4.67
C SER A 338 14.38 -4.76 -5.10
N VAL A 339 14.04 -4.90 -6.39
CA VAL A 339 12.79 -4.42 -6.97
C VAL A 339 11.98 -5.61 -7.49
N ASN A 340 10.70 -5.66 -7.15
CA ASN A 340 9.82 -6.74 -7.55
C ASN A 340 9.17 -6.45 -8.90
N ALA A 341 9.39 -7.31 -9.88
CA ALA A 341 8.82 -7.15 -11.21
C ALA A 341 7.32 -7.49 -11.24
N ILE A 342 6.56 -6.77 -12.06
CA ILE A 342 5.22 -7.13 -12.51
C ILE A 342 5.33 -7.49 -13.98
N ARG A 343 4.92 -8.70 -14.35
CA ARG A 343 5.20 -9.26 -15.67
C ARG A 343 3.94 -9.77 -16.34
N ASN A 344 3.90 -9.65 -17.66
CA ASN A 344 2.86 -10.24 -18.48
C ASN A 344 3.26 -11.65 -18.91
N PHE A 345 2.37 -12.63 -18.69
CA PHE A 345 2.58 -14.01 -19.07
C PHE A 345 1.48 -14.47 -20.01
N SER A 346 1.86 -15.01 -21.17
CA SER A 346 0.92 -15.60 -22.13
C SER A 346 0.04 -16.66 -21.46
N GLY A 347 -1.28 -16.47 -21.55
CA GLY A 347 -2.28 -17.36 -20.94
C GLY A 347 -2.52 -17.19 -19.43
N LYS A 348 -1.75 -16.34 -18.74
CA LYS A 348 -1.95 -16.02 -17.30
C LYS A 348 -2.20 -14.54 -17.02
N GLY A 349 -1.96 -13.68 -18.01
CA GLY A 349 -2.11 -12.24 -17.87
C GLY A 349 -0.99 -11.61 -17.04
N VAL A 350 -1.30 -10.47 -16.41
CA VAL A 350 -0.33 -9.68 -15.63
C VAL A 350 -0.24 -10.23 -14.21
N LEU A 351 0.95 -10.68 -13.83
CA LEU A 351 1.24 -11.27 -12.52
C LEU A 351 2.26 -10.43 -11.74
N VAL A 352 2.05 -10.35 -10.43
CA VAL A 352 3.10 -9.93 -9.49
C VAL A 352 4.17 -11.01 -9.44
N TRP A 353 5.42 -10.67 -9.74
CA TRP A 353 6.51 -11.64 -9.94
C TRP A 353 7.75 -11.34 -9.09
N GLY A 354 7.53 -11.04 -7.81
CA GLY A 354 8.56 -10.84 -6.80
C GLY A 354 7.95 -10.60 -5.41
N ALA A 355 8.69 -10.96 -4.35
CA ALA A 355 8.29 -10.75 -2.97
C ALA A 355 9.48 -10.44 -2.04
N ARG A 356 10.45 -9.65 -2.53
CA ARG A 356 11.60 -9.17 -1.77
C ARG A 356 11.35 -7.77 -1.20
N THR A 357 11.93 -7.49 -0.04
CA THR A 357 12.06 -6.13 0.50
C THR A 357 13.26 -5.43 -0.17
N LEU A 358 13.49 -4.16 0.13
CA LEU A 358 14.72 -3.48 -0.26
C LEU A 358 15.96 -4.02 0.47
N ALA A 359 15.80 -4.83 1.52
CA ALA A 359 16.92 -5.54 2.16
C ALA A 359 17.24 -6.85 1.41
N GLY A 360 17.38 -6.78 0.09
CA GLY A 360 17.54 -7.94 -0.79
C GLY A 360 18.80 -8.78 -0.54
N ASN A 361 19.89 -8.14 -0.11
CA ASN A 361 21.14 -8.81 0.24
C ASN A 361 21.19 -9.29 1.70
N ASP A 362 20.18 -8.94 2.50
CA ASP A 362 20.04 -9.44 3.86
C ASP A 362 19.62 -10.92 3.82
N ASN A 363 20.04 -11.72 4.80
CA ASN A 363 19.70 -13.16 4.87
C ASN A 363 18.47 -13.42 5.76
N GLU A 364 18.11 -12.49 6.63
CA GLU A 364 16.97 -12.54 7.55
C GLU A 364 15.76 -11.83 6.94
N TRP A 365 15.94 -10.59 6.49
CA TRP A 365 14.86 -9.67 6.15
C TRP A 365 14.58 -9.53 4.65
N ARG A 366 15.13 -10.45 3.84
CA ARG A 366 15.02 -10.44 2.38
C ARG A 366 13.59 -10.42 1.86
N TYR A 367 12.68 -11.13 2.54
CA TYR A 367 11.38 -11.46 1.99
C TYR A 367 10.24 -10.72 2.70
N VAL A 368 9.34 -10.17 1.90
CA VAL A 368 8.10 -9.50 2.34
C VAL A 368 7.32 -10.31 3.37
N PRO A 369 6.95 -11.59 3.11
CA PRO A 369 6.16 -12.36 4.08
C PRO A 369 6.87 -12.56 5.42
N VAL A 370 8.21 -12.63 5.43
CA VAL A 370 8.98 -12.78 6.67
C VAL A 370 8.89 -11.49 7.48
N ARG A 371 9.25 -10.34 6.89
CA ARG A 371 9.18 -9.06 7.62
C ARG A 371 7.77 -8.73 8.09
N ARG A 372 6.75 -8.93 7.24
CA ARG A 372 5.36 -8.63 7.60
C ARG A 372 4.82 -9.57 8.68
N PHE A 373 5.22 -10.85 8.68
CA PHE A 373 4.86 -11.75 9.78
C PHE A 373 5.48 -11.30 11.10
N PHE A 374 6.75 -10.88 11.10
CA PHE A 374 7.40 -10.34 12.30
C PHE A 374 6.70 -9.06 12.80
N ASN A 375 6.38 -8.10 11.93
CA ASN A 375 5.61 -6.90 12.32
C ASN A 375 4.29 -7.29 13.02
N MET A 376 3.52 -8.21 12.42
CA MET A 376 2.25 -8.68 13.00
C MET A 376 2.45 -9.36 14.35
N ALA A 377 3.43 -10.26 14.45
CA ALA A 377 3.66 -11.03 15.67
C ALA A 377 4.16 -10.12 16.80
N GLU A 378 5.12 -9.23 16.52
CA GLU A 378 5.67 -8.25 17.45
C GLU A 378 4.55 -7.35 18.01
N GLU A 379 3.72 -6.76 17.14
CA GLU A 379 2.66 -5.86 17.58
C GLU A 379 1.52 -6.60 18.33
N SER A 380 1.14 -7.79 17.87
CA SER A 380 0.15 -8.62 18.58
C SER A 380 0.62 -8.96 20.00
N ILE A 381 1.86 -9.43 20.13
CA ILE A 381 2.44 -9.80 21.43
C ILE A 381 2.61 -8.58 22.33
N LYS A 382 3.02 -7.43 21.79
CA LYS A 382 3.13 -6.17 22.53
C LYS A 382 1.79 -5.71 23.08
N LYS A 383 0.72 -5.67 22.27
CA LYS A 383 -0.64 -5.33 22.73
C LYS A 383 -1.13 -6.30 23.80
N ALA A 384 -0.90 -7.60 23.62
CA ALA A 384 -1.34 -8.61 24.56
C ALA A 384 -0.57 -8.56 25.90
N THR A 385 0.72 -8.23 25.87
CA THR A 385 1.55 -8.14 27.08
C THR A 385 1.34 -6.85 27.87
N PHE A 386 0.70 -5.82 27.28
CA PHE A 386 0.41 -4.55 27.94
C PHE A 386 -0.38 -4.70 29.25
N GLN A 387 -1.29 -5.68 29.33
CA GLN A 387 -2.09 -5.93 30.54
C GLN A 387 -1.25 -6.35 31.77
N PHE A 388 0.00 -6.77 31.57
CA PHE A 388 0.91 -7.17 32.66
C PHE A 388 1.78 -6.02 33.15
N VAL A 389 1.68 -4.84 32.54
CA VAL A 389 2.37 -3.64 33.04
C VAL A 389 1.78 -3.30 34.42
N PHE A 390 2.65 -3.09 35.41
CA PHE A 390 2.32 -2.88 36.83
C PHE A 390 1.77 -4.11 37.59
N GLU A 391 1.77 -5.31 37.00
CA GLU A 391 1.58 -6.54 37.76
C GLU A 391 2.80 -6.85 38.64
N PRO A 392 2.67 -7.64 39.72
CA PRO A 392 3.81 -8.11 40.49
C PRO A 392 4.85 -8.80 39.59
N ASN A 393 6.10 -8.31 39.62
CA ASN A 393 7.21 -8.88 38.85
C ASN A 393 7.74 -10.16 39.50
N ASP A 394 6.95 -11.22 39.43
CA ASP A 394 7.23 -12.52 40.04
C ASP A 394 7.10 -13.69 39.05
N ALA A 395 7.47 -14.89 39.50
CA ALA A 395 7.43 -16.10 38.68
C ALA A 395 6.03 -16.44 38.14
N ASN A 396 4.96 -16.05 38.85
CA ASN A 396 3.59 -16.33 38.39
C ASN A 396 3.25 -15.48 37.17
N THR A 397 3.61 -14.20 37.19
CA THR A 397 3.43 -13.29 36.05
C THR A 397 4.25 -13.76 34.85
N TRP A 398 5.51 -14.14 35.07
CA TRP A 398 6.39 -14.63 34.00
C TRP A 398 5.81 -15.88 33.30
N VAL A 399 5.31 -16.85 34.08
CA VAL A 399 4.72 -18.08 33.53
C VAL A 399 3.46 -17.77 32.73
N LYS A 400 2.62 -16.82 33.17
CA LYS A 400 1.42 -16.39 32.43
C LYS A 400 1.79 -15.75 31.09
N VAL A 401 2.75 -14.83 31.08
CA VAL A 401 3.23 -14.16 29.87
C VAL A 401 3.83 -15.17 28.90
N ARG A 402 4.69 -16.07 29.39
CA ARG A 402 5.28 -17.14 28.57
C ARG A 402 4.21 -18.01 27.91
N ALA A 403 3.30 -18.55 28.71
CA ALA A 403 2.26 -19.45 28.22
C ALA A 403 1.33 -18.76 27.21
N MET A 404 1.01 -17.48 27.42
CA MET A 404 0.21 -16.69 26.49
C MET A 404 0.89 -16.58 25.11
N ILE A 405 2.19 -16.26 25.09
CA ILE A 405 2.96 -16.12 23.85
C ILE A 405 3.19 -17.49 23.17
N GLU A 406 3.52 -18.52 23.94
CA GLU A 406 3.69 -19.89 23.43
C GLU A 406 2.41 -20.40 22.76
N ASN A 407 1.24 -20.16 23.37
CA ASN A 407 -0.04 -20.56 22.79
C ASN A 407 -0.31 -19.83 21.46
N PHE A 408 0.02 -18.54 21.38
CA PHE A 408 -0.12 -17.79 20.13
C PHE A 408 0.76 -18.35 19.01
N LEU A 409 2.05 -18.55 19.29
CA LEU A 409 3.00 -19.07 18.30
C LEU A 409 2.68 -20.51 17.91
N LEU A 410 2.13 -21.31 18.83
CA LEU A 410 1.63 -22.65 18.53
C LEU A 410 0.48 -22.62 17.52
N LEU A 411 -0.45 -21.65 17.64
CA LEU A 411 -1.53 -21.47 16.65
C LEU A 411 -0.98 -21.04 15.29
N GLN A 412 0.01 -20.14 15.26
CA GLN A 412 0.66 -19.74 14.01
C GLN A 412 1.42 -20.90 13.34
N TRP A 413 2.11 -21.74 14.13
CA TRP A 413 2.76 -22.95 13.62
C TRP A 413 1.74 -23.95 13.06
N ARG A 414 0.63 -24.20 13.76
CA ARG A 414 -0.47 -25.06 13.26
C ARG A 414 -1.10 -24.53 11.96
N ALA A 415 -1.10 -23.22 11.76
CA ALA A 415 -1.55 -22.59 10.52
C ALA A 415 -0.52 -22.67 9.37
N GLY A 416 0.69 -23.18 9.64
CA GLY A 416 1.77 -23.32 8.66
C GLY A 416 2.62 -22.06 8.47
N ALA A 417 2.54 -21.09 9.39
CA ALA A 417 3.30 -19.85 9.32
C ALA A 417 4.77 -20.01 9.75
N LEU A 418 5.02 -20.97 10.65
CA LEU A 418 6.33 -21.27 11.19
C LEU A 418 6.83 -22.62 10.65
N ALA A 419 8.11 -22.69 10.30
CA ALA A 419 8.81 -23.87 9.81
C ALA A 419 9.36 -24.70 10.97
N GLY A 420 9.22 -26.01 10.90
CA GLY A 420 9.69 -26.95 11.93
C GLY A 420 8.76 -28.15 12.01
N ALA A 421 9.30 -29.35 12.20
CA ALA A 421 8.51 -30.56 12.37
C ALA A 421 7.83 -30.62 13.75
N THR A 422 8.41 -29.93 14.75
CA THR A 422 7.83 -29.76 16.09
C THR A 422 7.78 -28.28 16.48
N PRO A 423 6.95 -27.88 17.46
CA PRO A 423 6.90 -26.50 17.96
C PRO A 423 8.26 -25.97 18.43
N GLU A 424 9.10 -26.82 19.04
CA GLU A 424 10.40 -26.47 19.60
C GLU A 424 11.45 -26.16 18.52
N GLU A 425 11.29 -26.73 17.32
CA GLU A 425 12.07 -26.35 16.14
C GLU A 425 11.59 -25.03 15.53
N ALA A 426 10.30 -24.72 15.72
CA ALA A 426 9.63 -23.59 15.07
C ALA A 426 9.72 -22.27 15.85
N PHE A 427 9.66 -22.34 17.19
CA PHE A 427 9.77 -21.15 18.04
C PHE A 427 10.26 -21.49 19.45
N TYR A 428 10.69 -20.46 20.18
CA TYR A 428 10.92 -20.52 21.61
C TYR A 428 10.45 -19.24 22.30
N VAL A 429 10.04 -19.37 23.56
CA VAL A 429 9.76 -18.24 24.46
C VAL A 429 10.48 -18.48 25.78
N ARG A 430 11.37 -17.58 26.17
CA ARG A 430 12.15 -17.70 27.41
C ARG A 430 11.90 -16.49 28.29
N VAL A 431 11.63 -16.75 29.57
CA VAL A 431 11.51 -15.72 30.60
C VAL A 431 11.81 -16.35 31.97
N GLY A 432 12.65 -15.70 32.76
CA GLY A 432 12.89 -16.09 34.15
C GLY A 432 14.23 -15.63 34.71
N LEU A 433 14.33 -15.62 36.04
CA LEU A 433 15.58 -15.35 36.77
C LEU A 433 16.64 -16.43 36.47
N GLY A 434 17.83 -16.00 36.08
CA GLY A 434 18.91 -16.89 35.65
C GLY A 434 18.73 -17.48 34.25
N THR A 435 17.65 -17.12 33.54
CA THR A 435 17.44 -17.47 32.13
C THR A 435 17.59 -16.25 31.24
N THR A 436 16.71 -15.25 31.40
CA THR A 436 16.70 -13.99 30.62
C THR A 436 16.89 -12.75 31.50
N MET A 437 16.77 -12.92 32.82
CA MET A 437 16.85 -11.83 33.80
C MET A 437 17.86 -12.14 34.89
N THR A 438 18.51 -11.09 35.38
CA THR A 438 19.31 -11.08 36.60
C THR A 438 18.50 -10.59 37.80
N ALA A 439 19.05 -10.69 39.00
CA ALA A 439 18.42 -10.10 40.19
C ALA A 439 18.31 -8.57 40.08
N LEU A 440 19.25 -7.92 39.38
CA LEU A 440 19.22 -6.47 39.15
C LEU A 440 18.07 -6.08 38.22
N ASP A 441 17.82 -6.84 37.15
CA ASP A 441 16.68 -6.59 36.25
C ASP A 441 15.36 -6.58 37.03
N ILE A 442 15.18 -7.51 37.97
CA ILE A 442 13.98 -7.59 38.82
C ILE A 442 13.89 -6.39 39.76
N LEU A 443 15.00 -6.01 40.41
CA LEU A 443 15.05 -4.83 41.29
C LEU A 443 14.77 -3.52 40.54
N GLU A 444 15.17 -3.44 39.27
CA GLU A 444 14.86 -2.32 38.38
C GLU A 444 13.46 -2.41 37.75
N GLY A 445 12.67 -3.43 38.09
CA GLY A 445 11.30 -3.60 37.60
C GLY A 445 11.20 -4.05 36.14
N ARG A 446 12.26 -4.63 35.57
CA ARG A 446 12.29 -5.13 34.19
C ARG A 446 11.86 -6.58 34.11
N MET A 447 11.11 -6.92 33.05
CA MET A 447 10.76 -8.29 32.68
C MET A 447 11.25 -8.56 31.25
N ASN A 448 12.36 -9.29 31.10
CA ASN A 448 12.94 -9.57 29.79
C ASN A 448 12.40 -10.90 29.24
N VAL A 449 11.68 -10.84 28.13
CA VAL A 449 11.14 -12.02 27.42
C VAL A 449 11.88 -12.17 26.09
N GLU A 450 12.54 -13.31 25.89
CA GLU A 450 13.22 -13.63 24.63
C GLU A 450 12.32 -14.54 23.78
N ILE A 451 12.09 -14.14 22.53
CA ILE A 451 11.20 -14.83 21.60
C ILE A 451 11.95 -15.07 20.30
N GLY A 452 11.97 -16.32 19.83
CA GLY A 452 12.52 -16.68 18.52
C GLY A 452 11.47 -17.40 17.68
N MET A 453 11.44 -17.13 16.38
CA MET A 453 10.47 -17.69 15.43
C MET A 453 11.15 -18.04 14.10
N ALA A 454 10.89 -19.24 13.58
CA ALA A 454 11.37 -19.70 12.28
C ALA A 454 10.27 -19.51 11.22
N VAL A 455 10.09 -18.30 10.70
CA VAL A 455 9.04 -18.01 9.70
C VAL A 455 9.32 -18.70 8.36
N VAL A 456 8.29 -19.24 7.71
CA VAL A 456 8.42 -19.89 6.41
C VAL A 456 8.96 -18.93 5.34
N ARG A 457 9.88 -19.43 4.52
CA ARG A 457 10.47 -18.70 3.39
C ARG A 457 9.87 -19.17 2.06
N PRO A 458 9.64 -18.28 1.08
CA PRO A 458 9.14 -18.68 -0.23
C PRO A 458 10.20 -19.42 -1.06
N ALA A 459 9.75 -20.39 -1.85
CA ALA A 459 10.58 -20.99 -2.90
C ALA A 459 10.58 -20.10 -4.15
N GLU A 460 11.65 -19.33 -4.35
CA GLU A 460 11.80 -18.41 -5.50
C GLU A 460 12.34 -19.10 -6.76
N PHE A 461 13.21 -20.10 -6.60
CA PHE A 461 13.87 -20.80 -7.70
C PHE A 461 13.53 -22.28 -7.72
N ILE A 462 13.12 -22.80 -8.88
CA ILE A 462 12.91 -24.22 -9.13
C ILE A 462 13.85 -24.64 -10.26
N ILE A 463 14.84 -25.48 -9.95
CA ILE A 463 15.84 -25.96 -10.92
C ILE A 463 15.50 -27.40 -11.29
N LEU A 464 14.97 -27.61 -12.49
CA LEU A 464 14.72 -28.94 -13.04
C LEU A 464 16.00 -29.49 -13.69
N LYS A 465 16.53 -30.59 -13.15
CA LYS A 465 17.72 -31.27 -13.68
C LYS A 465 17.29 -32.52 -14.43
N PHE A 466 17.28 -32.45 -15.75
CA PHE A 466 17.01 -33.61 -16.60
C PHE A 466 18.30 -34.38 -16.86
N SER A 467 18.23 -35.71 -16.74
CA SER A 467 19.27 -36.62 -17.21
C SER A 467 18.64 -37.64 -18.15
N HIS A 468 19.36 -37.96 -19.23
CA HIS A 468 18.97 -39.06 -20.10
C HIS A 468 19.35 -40.37 -19.41
N LYS A 469 18.37 -41.05 -18.82
CA LYS A 469 18.57 -42.39 -18.25
C LYS A 469 18.66 -43.40 -19.40
N MET A 470 19.80 -44.09 -19.51
CA MET A 470 19.93 -45.18 -20.48
C MET A 470 18.95 -46.30 -20.15
N GLN A 471 18.39 -46.92 -21.19
CA GLN A 471 17.49 -48.06 -21.05
C GLN A 471 18.23 -49.21 -20.36
N GLU A 472 17.77 -49.62 -19.18
CA GLU A 472 18.38 -50.66 -18.35
C GLU A 472 17.88 -52.08 -18.70
N SER A 473 16.93 -52.19 -19.64
CA SER A 473 16.45 -53.44 -20.24
C SER A 473 15.71 -53.20 -21.55
#